data_AF-A0A6A7LN54-F1
#
_entry.id   AF-A0A6A7LN54-F1
#
_cell.length_a   1.000
_cell.length_b   1.000
_cell.length_c   1.000
_cell.angle_alpha   90.00
_cell.angle_beta   90.00
_cell.angle_gamma   90.00
#
_symmetry.space_group_name_H-M   'P 1'
#
loop_
_entity.id
_entity.type
_entity.pdbx_description
1 polymer ?
#
loop_
_entity_poly.entity_id
_entity_poly.type
_entity_poly.pdbx_seq_one_letter_code
_entity_poly.pdbx_strand_id
1 'polypeptide(L)'
;MALVALNNVVLLWDDHSAAGVIESPVGGVVQWGVVVGWSLLVARMSLKDVGLTLGNWQSGVGWGLGAGVAMAVPAWLFFFFPLIVPAPVNYEGYSGLGRGDAAGVVFVQLLVRTALLEETLFRGLIQQQGVQWLGAPRGIALSCALFVLWHVVIVSRTIEQTNLPSGPVPVPVLHLAAAAPVAAAGLIFSLIRYRTDSLVGPILAHWTVNTLIFLSFWGGS
;
A
#
# COMPACT_ATOMS: atom_id res chain seq x y z
N MET A 1 -5.37 -12.28 10.79
CA MET A 1 -4.06 -12.35 11.46
C MET A 1 -3.10 -13.34 10.80
N ALA A 2 -3.49 -14.59 10.50
CA ALA A 2 -2.62 -15.57 9.85
C ALA A 2 -2.02 -15.08 8.51
N LEU A 3 -2.79 -14.39 7.66
CA LEU A 3 -2.27 -13.82 6.40
C LEU A 3 -1.22 -12.71 6.63
N VAL A 4 -1.41 -11.87 7.65
CA VAL A 4 -0.45 -10.81 8.00
C VAL A 4 0.87 -11.42 8.50
N ALA A 5 0.76 -12.43 9.36
CA ALA A 5 1.93 -13.18 9.84
C ALA A 5 2.63 -13.92 8.70
N LEU A 6 1.88 -14.60 7.83
CA LEU A 6 2.42 -15.32 6.68
C LEU A 6 3.15 -14.36 5.73
N ASN A 7 2.57 -13.19 5.42
CA ASN A 7 3.23 -12.18 4.61
C ASN A 7 4.57 -11.74 5.21
N ASN A 8 4.58 -11.39 6.50
CA ASN A 8 5.81 -10.98 7.17
C ASN A 8 6.85 -12.10 7.23
N VAL A 9 6.44 -13.35 7.45
CA VAL A 9 7.35 -14.51 7.48
C VAL A 9 7.92 -14.80 6.08
N VAL A 10 7.07 -14.80 5.05
CA VAL A 10 7.52 -14.97 3.66
C VAL A 10 8.49 -13.87 3.30
N LEU A 11 8.15 -12.61 3.57
CA LEU A 11 9.03 -11.48 3.30
C LEU A 11 10.34 -11.59 4.09
N LEU A 12 10.36 -12.04 5.35
CA LEU A 12 11.61 -12.24 6.09
C LEU A 12 12.48 -13.37 5.53
N TRP A 13 11.86 -14.42 4.99
CA TRP A 13 12.53 -15.57 4.42
C TRP A 13 13.04 -15.31 3.00
N ASP A 14 12.37 -14.44 2.26
CA ASP A 14 12.70 -14.16 0.86
C ASP A 14 13.93 -13.24 0.80
N ASP A 15 15.10 -13.86 0.64
CA ASP A 15 16.39 -13.20 0.52
C ASP A 15 16.54 -12.68 -0.92
N HIS A 16 15.87 -11.55 -1.23
CA HIS A 16 15.95 -10.91 -2.55
C HIS A 16 17.32 -10.26 -2.76
N SER A 17 18.35 -11.09 -2.83
CA SER A 17 19.70 -10.71 -3.27
C SER A 17 19.82 -10.65 -4.81
N ALA A 18 18.81 -11.10 -5.56
CA ALA A 18 18.71 -10.88 -7.01
C ALA A 18 17.32 -11.30 -7.53
N ALA A 19 16.38 -10.38 -7.73
CA ALA A 19 15.20 -10.63 -8.56
C ALA A 19 14.66 -9.30 -9.10
N GLY A 20 14.34 -9.25 -10.40
CA GLY A 20 13.95 -8.04 -11.11
C GLY A 20 12.82 -7.29 -10.41
N VAL A 21 12.82 -5.96 -10.57
CA VAL A 21 11.86 -5.02 -9.97
C VAL A 21 10.38 -5.37 -10.26
N ILE A 22 10.14 -6.22 -11.26
CA ILE A 22 8.85 -6.81 -11.61
C ILE A 22 8.89 -8.31 -11.31
N GLU A 23 8.40 -8.71 -10.14
CA GLU A 23 8.12 -10.13 -9.89
C GLU A 23 6.92 -10.59 -10.75
N SER A 24 6.75 -11.90 -10.90
CA SER A 24 5.70 -12.49 -11.76
C SER A 24 4.28 -11.95 -11.43
N PRO A 25 3.54 -11.39 -12.41
CA PRO A 25 2.17 -10.90 -12.21
C PRO A 25 1.21 -12.00 -11.74
N VAL A 26 1.52 -13.26 -12.04
CA VAL A 26 0.67 -14.42 -11.73
C VAL A 26 0.47 -14.56 -10.22
N GLY A 27 1.51 -14.36 -9.41
CA GLY A 27 1.44 -14.53 -7.96
C GLY A 27 0.43 -13.57 -7.31
N GLY A 28 0.48 -12.28 -7.68
CA GLY A 28 -0.42 -11.27 -7.13
C GLY A 28 -1.88 -11.47 -7.55
N VAL A 29 -2.11 -11.86 -8.82
CA VAL A 29 -3.46 -12.18 -9.31
C VAL A 29 -4.04 -13.41 -8.59
N VAL A 30 -3.23 -14.45 -8.35
CA VAL A 30 -3.66 -15.63 -7.60
C VAL A 30 -4.00 -15.27 -6.16
N GLN A 31 -3.16 -14.49 -5.47
CA GLN A 31 -3.44 -14.03 -4.11
C GLN A 31 -4.73 -13.21 -4.05
N TRP A 32 -4.93 -12.30 -5.00
CA TRP A 32 -6.15 -11.50 -5.07
C TRP A 32 -7.38 -12.38 -5.31
N GLY A 33 -7.29 -13.35 -6.23
CA GLY A 33 -8.33 -14.34 -6.48
C GLY A 33 -8.66 -15.18 -5.24
N VAL A 34 -7.67 -15.54 -4.42
CA VAL A 34 -7.87 -16.22 -3.14
C VAL A 34 -8.63 -15.34 -2.15
N VAL A 35 -8.29 -14.05 -2.04
CA VAL A 35 -9.00 -13.11 -1.15
C VAL A 35 -10.44 -12.91 -1.60
N VAL A 36 -10.68 -12.72 -2.90
CA VAL A 36 -12.04 -12.62 -3.46
C VAL A 36 -12.81 -13.93 -3.25
N GLY A 37 -12.21 -15.07 -3.57
CA GLY A 37 -12.80 -16.39 -3.38
C GLY A 37 -13.16 -16.66 -1.93
N TRP A 38 -12.28 -16.34 -0.98
CA TRP A 38 -12.55 -16.43 0.45
C TRP A 38 -13.73 -15.54 0.85
N SER A 39 -13.76 -14.30 0.37
CA SER A 39 -14.82 -13.35 0.68
C SER A 39 -16.20 -13.85 0.24
N LEU A 40 -16.29 -14.38 -0.99
CA LEU A 40 -17.55 -14.85 -1.57
C LEU A 40 -17.98 -16.22 -1.03
N LEU A 41 -17.04 -17.17 -0.93
CA LEU A 41 -17.34 -18.57 -0.67
C LEU A 41 -17.32 -18.92 0.82
N VAL A 42 -16.43 -18.30 1.60
CA VAL A 42 -16.24 -18.61 3.02
C VAL A 42 -16.92 -17.56 3.89
N ALA A 43 -16.61 -16.28 3.68
CA ALA A 43 -17.23 -15.18 4.45
C ALA A 43 -18.67 -14.87 3.99
N ARG A 44 -19.14 -15.48 2.89
CA ARG A 44 -20.50 -15.35 2.35
C ARG A 44 -20.90 -13.90 2.04
N MET A 45 -19.93 -13.09 1.65
CA MET A 45 -20.12 -11.70 1.28
C MET A 45 -20.49 -11.60 -0.20
N SER A 46 -21.31 -10.62 -0.57
CA SER A 46 -21.49 -10.28 -1.99
C SER A 46 -20.32 -9.42 -2.50
N LEU A 47 -20.15 -9.32 -3.82
CA LEU A 47 -19.19 -8.39 -4.43
C LEU A 47 -19.43 -6.94 -3.96
N LYS A 48 -20.69 -6.58 -3.73
CA LYS A 48 -21.07 -5.26 -3.20
C LYS A 48 -20.59 -5.09 -1.77
N ASP A 49 -20.72 -6.09 -0.90
CA ASP A 49 -20.24 -6.01 0.48
C ASP A 49 -18.71 -5.81 0.52
N VAL A 50 -17.99 -6.49 -0.36
CA VAL A 50 -16.53 -6.31 -0.52
C VAL A 50 -16.21 -4.91 -1.08
N GLY A 51 -17.17 -4.23 -1.72
CA GLY A 51 -16.97 -2.94 -2.37
C GLY A 51 -16.45 -3.04 -3.81
N LEU A 52 -16.46 -4.25 -4.39
CA LEU A 52 -16.24 -4.49 -5.82
C LEU A 52 -17.52 -4.16 -6.59
N THR A 53 -17.82 -2.87 -6.65
CA THR A 53 -19.01 -2.33 -7.27
C THR A 53 -18.69 -1.04 -8.02
N LEU A 54 -19.43 -0.81 -9.10
CA LEU A 54 -19.42 0.47 -9.81
C LEU A 54 -20.31 1.52 -9.13
N GLY A 55 -21.01 1.18 -8.05
CA GLY A 55 -21.74 2.18 -7.24
C GLY A 55 -20.79 3.27 -6.73
N ASN A 56 -21.22 4.53 -6.81
CA ASN A 56 -20.48 5.72 -6.34
C ASN A 56 -19.05 5.88 -6.91
N TRP A 57 -18.73 5.23 -8.04
CA TRP A 57 -17.38 5.20 -8.59
C TRP A 57 -16.80 6.59 -8.85
N GLN A 58 -17.62 7.55 -9.30
CA GLN A 58 -17.18 8.94 -9.55
C GLN A 58 -16.71 9.64 -8.27
N SER A 59 -17.48 9.48 -7.20
CA SER A 59 -17.10 9.97 -5.86
C SER A 59 -15.83 9.25 -5.39
N GLY A 60 -15.74 7.94 -5.62
CA GLY A 60 -14.55 7.14 -5.39
C GLY A 60 -13.33 7.71 -6.09
N VAL A 61 -13.40 7.98 -7.40
CA VAL A 61 -12.31 8.59 -8.18
C VAL A 61 -11.89 9.94 -7.60
N GLY A 62 -12.85 10.83 -7.34
CA GLY A 62 -12.56 12.17 -6.79
C GLY A 62 -11.85 12.12 -5.43
N TRP A 63 -12.39 11.36 -4.48
CA TRP A 63 -11.76 11.16 -3.17
C TRP A 63 -10.43 10.43 -3.29
N GLY A 64 -10.36 9.42 -4.16
CA GLY A 64 -9.19 8.58 -4.36
C GLY A 64 -7.99 9.37 -4.85
N LEU A 65 -8.13 10.02 -6.01
CA LEU A 65 -7.05 10.83 -6.59
C LEU A 65 -6.69 12.01 -5.70
N GLY A 66 -7.69 12.73 -5.17
CA GLY A 66 -7.45 13.90 -4.31
C GLY A 66 -6.69 13.55 -3.03
N ALA A 67 -7.14 12.51 -2.32
CA ALA A 67 -6.44 12.04 -1.12
C ALA A 67 -5.07 11.48 -1.47
N GLY A 68 -4.94 10.71 -2.55
CA GLY A 68 -3.68 10.12 -2.99
C GLY A 68 -2.61 11.18 -3.26
N VAL A 69 -2.94 12.23 -4.01
CA VAL A 69 -2.03 13.37 -4.23
C VAL A 69 -1.70 14.06 -2.91
N ALA A 70 -2.70 14.38 -2.09
CA ALA A 70 -2.49 15.08 -0.83
C ALA A 70 -1.56 14.33 0.14
N MET A 71 -1.64 12.99 0.18
CA MET A 71 -0.75 12.16 0.99
C MET A 71 0.65 12.02 0.39
N ALA A 72 0.78 11.99 -0.93
CA ALA A 72 2.07 11.84 -1.59
C ALA A 72 2.94 13.11 -1.48
N VAL A 73 2.34 14.30 -1.57
CA VAL A 73 3.07 15.58 -1.62
C VAL A 73 4.07 15.76 -0.47
N PRO A 74 3.72 15.54 0.82
CA PRO A 74 4.68 15.68 1.90
C PRO A 74 5.88 14.73 1.79
N ALA A 75 5.66 13.47 1.42
CA ALA A 75 6.74 12.50 1.21
C ALA A 75 7.60 12.90 0.01
N TRP A 76 6.97 13.32 -1.07
CA TRP A 76 7.63 13.81 -2.28
C TRP A 76 8.57 14.99 -1.97
N LEU A 77 8.07 16.00 -1.25
CA LEU A 77 8.86 17.15 -0.81
C LEU A 77 10.04 16.72 0.08
N PHE A 78 9.81 15.81 1.02
CA PHE A 78 10.87 15.29 1.90
C PHE A 78 11.96 14.54 1.11
N PHE A 79 11.58 13.77 0.08
CA PHE A 79 12.57 13.04 -0.72
C PHE A 79 13.46 13.97 -1.54
N PHE A 80 12.94 15.10 -2.06
CA PHE A 80 13.76 16.09 -2.78
C PHE A 80 14.54 17.03 -1.85
N PHE A 81 13.97 17.37 -0.69
CA PHE A 81 14.55 18.33 0.27
C PHE A 81 14.65 17.72 1.66
N PRO A 82 15.46 16.65 1.83
CA PRO A 82 15.54 15.98 3.12
C PRO A 82 16.24 16.86 4.16
N LEU A 83 15.71 16.83 5.38
CA LEU A 83 16.28 17.57 6.52
C LEU A 83 17.36 16.78 7.25
N ILE A 84 17.51 15.50 6.93
CA ILE A 84 18.28 14.52 7.72
C ILE A 84 19.39 13.83 6.94
N VAL A 85 19.49 14.06 5.64
CA VAL A 85 20.58 13.59 4.79
C VAL A 85 21.01 14.72 3.83
N PRO A 86 22.28 14.79 3.40
CA PRO A 86 22.80 15.94 2.65
C PRO A 86 22.41 15.97 1.16
N ALA A 87 21.84 14.88 0.65
CA ALA A 87 21.41 14.74 -0.74
C ALA A 87 19.96 14.22 -0.77
N PRO A 88 19.22 14.43 -1.87
CA PRO A 88 17.88 13.83 -2.05
C PRO A 88 17.87 12.35 -1.67
N VAL A 89 16.73 11.91 -1.12
CA VAL A 89 16.55 10.50 -0.78
C VAL A 89 16.56 9.69 -2.06
N ASN A 90 17.40 8.67 -2.11
CA ASN A 90 17.45 7.72 -3.21
C ASN A 90 16.88 6.37 -2.76
N TYR A 91 16.51 5.55 -3.74
CA TYR A 91 16.02 4.20 -3.51
C TYR A 91 16.62 3.27 -4.56
N GLU A 92 17.49 2.36 -4.13
CA GLU A 92 18.28 1.51 -5.03
C GLU A 92 17.38 0.59 -5.87
N GLY A 93 16.25 0.16 -5.32
CA GLY A 93 15.32 -0.78 -5.95
C GLY A 93 14.67 -0.27 -7.25
N TYR A 94 14.76 1.02 -7.56
CA TYR A 94 14.25 1.60 -8.82
C TYR A 94 15.34 2.15 -9.74
N SER A 95 16.62 1.98 -9.38
CA SER A 95 17.73 2.48 -10.17
C SER A 95 17.86 1.73 -11.51
N GLY A 96 18.14 2.48 -12.58
CA GLY A 96 18.42 1.91 -13.90
C GLY A 96 17.21 1.34 -14.67
N LEU A 97 15.97 1.59 -14.23
CA LEU A 97 14.78 1.10 -14.90
C LEU A 97 14.50 1.82 -16.24
N GLY A 98 14.33 1.05 -17.31
CA GLY A 98 13.84 1.57 -18.58
C GLY A 98 12.37 1.99 -18.51
N ARG A 99 11.89 2.74 -19.52
CA ARG A 99 10.48 3.20 -19.59
C ARG A 99 9.46 2.06 -19.58
N GLY A 100 9.80 0.93 -20.21
CA GLY A 100 8.95 -0.25 -20.23
C GLY A 100 8.80 -0.88 -18.83
N ASP A 101 9.91 -1.00 -18.12
CA ASP A 101 9.93 -1.54 -16.75
C ASP A 101 9.21 -0.59 -15.78
N ALA A 102 9.40 0.72 -15.93
CA ALA A 102 8.67 1.71 -15.15
C ALA A 102 7.15 1.61 -15.34
N ALA A 103 6.67 1.40 -16.57
CA ALA A 103 5.26 1.16 -16.83
C ALA A 103 4.78 -0.15 -16.17
N GLY A 104 5.60 -1.21 -16.22
CA GLY A 104 5.35 -2.47 -15.51
C GLY A 104 5.23 -2.26 -14.01
N VAL A 105 6.12 -1.49 -13.39
CA VAL A 105 6.03 -1.13 -11.96
C VAL A 105 4.72 -0.40 -11.69
N VAL A 106 4.40 0.67 -12.41
CA VAL A 106 3.20 1.48 -12.15
C VAL A 106 1.90 0.68 -12.29
N PHE A 107 1.75 -0.08 -13.37
CA PHE A 107 0.45 -0.72 -13.68
C PHE A 107 0.33 -2.16 -13.23
N VAL A 108 1.42 -2.92 -13.16
CA VAL A 108 1.37 -4.32 -12.74
C VAL A 108 1.70 -4.42 -11.25
N GLN A 109 2.85 -3.91 -10.83
CA GLN A 109 3.27 -4.01 -9.44
C GLN A 109 2.37 -3.17 -8.53
N LEU A 110 2.34 -1.86 -8.72
CA LEU A 110 1.71 -0.93 -7.78
C LEU A 110 0.18 -0.97 -7.83
N LEU A 111 -0.41 -1.09 -9.02
CA LEU A 111 -1.87 -1.16 -9.15
C LEU A 111 -2.40 -2.56 -8.86
N VAL A 112 -1.93 -3.59 -9.57
CA VAL A 112 -2.55 -4.92 -9.54
C VAL A 112 -2.07 -5.73 -8.34
N ARG A 113 -0.76 -5.83 -8.13
CA ARG A 113 -0.21 -6.67 -7.07
C ARG A 113 -0.33 -6.03 -5.70
N THR A 114 -0.22 -4.70 -5.62
CA THR A 114 -0.29 -3.97 -4.35
C THR A 114 -1.69 -3.40 -4.10
N ALA A 115 -2.11 -2.35 -4.80
CA ALA A 115 -3.33 -1.63 -4.45
C ALA A 115 -4.60 -2.49 -4.55
N LEU A 116 -4.80 -3.26 -5.64
CA LEU A 116 -5.97 -4.12 -5.76
C LEU A 116 -6.00 -5.21 -4.70
N LEU A 117 -4.89 -5.91 -4.48
CA LEU A 117 -4.79 -6.97 -3.49
C LEU A 117 -5.04 -6.45 -2.07
N GLU A 118 -4.27 -5.44 -1.66
CA GLU A 118 -4.29 -4.93 -0.30
C GLU A 118 -5.63 -4.25 0.01
N GLU A 119 -6.16 -3.41 -0.87
CA GLU A 119 -7.45 -2.77 -0.60
C GLU A 119 -8.59 -3.80 -0.57
N THR A 120 -8.55 -4.83 -1.42
CA THR A 120 -9.55 -5.92 -1.34
C THR A 120 -9.45 -6.68 -0.01
N LEU A 121 -8.24 -6.99 0.44
CA LEU A 121 -8.01 -7.70 1.70
C LEU A 121 -8.39 -6.86 2.93
N PHE A 122 -7.85 -5.65 3.04
CA PHE A 122 -8.00 -4.83 4.23
C PHE A 122 -9.34 -4.09 4.27
N ARG A 123 -9.77 -3.48 3.15
CA ARG A 123 -10.98 -2.63 3.12
C ARG A 123 -12.20 -3.45 2.69
N GLY A 124 -12.01 -4.38 1.77
CA GLY A 124 -13.09 -5.23 1.27
C GLY A 124 -13.47 -6.35 2.23
N LEU A 125 -12.50 -7.14 2.69
CA LEU A 125 -12.76 -8.29 3.56
C LEU A 125 -12.68 -7.92 5.06
N ILE A 126 -11.50 -7.51 5.54
CA ILE A 126 -11.25 -7.33 6.98
C ILE A 126 -12.09 -6.20 7.57
N GLN A 127 -12.08 -5.01 6.96
CA GLN A 127 -12.85 -3.87 7.44
C GLN A 127 -14.34 -4.18 7.41
N GLN A 128 -14.88 -4.64 6.29
CA GLN A 128 -16.33 -4.92 6.19
C GLN A 128 -16.76 -5.95 7.24
N GLN A 129 -16.01 -7.04 7.41
CA GLN A 129 -16.33 -8.04 8.41
C GLN A 129 -16.22 -7.48 9.84
N GLY A 130 -15.17 -6.71 10.11
CA GLY A 130 -14.96 -6.04 11.38
C GLY A 130 -16.06 -5.02 11.70
N VAL A 131 -16.56 -4.28 10.71
CA VAL A 131 -17.67 -3.34 10.87
C VAL A 131 -18.95 -4.10 11.20
N GLN A 132 -19.23 -5.23 10.55
CA GLN A 132 -20.40 -6.05 10.85
C GLN A 132 -20.36 -6.63 12.26
N TRP A 133 -19.20 -7.08 12.74
CA TRP A 133 -19.07 -7.73 14.05
C TRP A 133 -18.89 -6.76 15.22
N LEU A 134 -18.16 -5.66 15.01
CA LEU A 134 -17.66 -4.78 16.08
C LEU A 134 -18.22 -3.36 15.99
N GLY A 135 -18.96 -3.04 14.92
CA GLY A 135 -19.40 -1.69 14.58
C GLY A 135 -18.31 -0.88 13.84
N ALA A 136 -18.73 0.22 13.21
CA ALA A 136 -17.87 0.97 12.29
C ALA A 136 -16.53 1.45 12.87
N PRO A 137 -16.46 2.11 14.04
CA PRO A 137 -15.19 2.64 14.55
C PRO A 137 -14.19 1.52 14.86
N ARG A 138 -14.65 0.43 15.47
CA ARG A 138 -13.79 -0.70 15.87
C ARG A 138 -13.38 -1.55 14.67
N GLY A 139 -14.26 -1.77 13.71
CA GLY A 139 -13.94 -2.46 12.46
C GLY A 139 -12.89 -1.72 11.63
N ILE A 140 -13.01 -0.39 11.52
CA ILE A 140 -12.00 0.46 10.87
C ILE A 140 -10.68 0.39 11.63
N ALA A 141 -10.69 0.58 12.96
CA ALA A 141 -9.48 0.51 13.77
C ALA A 141 -8.75 -0.83 13.65
N LEU A 142 -9.49 -1.95 13.63
CA LEU A 142 -8.93 -3.28 13.42
C LEU A 142 -8.24 -3.40 12.05
N SER A 143 -8.88 -2.93 10.98
CA SER A 143 -8.30 -2.96 9.64
C SER A 143 -7.03 -2.12 9.56
N CYS A 144 -7.06 -0.88 10.08
CA CYS A 144 -5.89 0.00 10.13
C CYS A 144 -4.73 -0.61 10.94
N ALA A 145 -5.00 -1.21 12.09
CA ALA A 145 -3.97 -1.83 12.91
C ALA A 145 -3.30 -3.00 12.18
N LEU A 146 -4.09 -3.87 11.53
CA LEU A 146 -3.56 -4.99 10.74
C LEU A 146 -2.80 -4.51 9.50
N PHE A 147 -3.22 -3.41 8.88
CA PHE A 147 -2.53 -2.79 7.76
C PHE A 147 -1.16 -2.26 8.16
N VAL A 148 -1.04 -1.58 9.31
CA VAL A 148 0.25 -1.13 9.84
C VAL A 148 1.16 -2.32 10.17
N LEU A 149 0.61 -3.38 10.78
CA LEU A 149 1.38 -4.60 11.11
C LEU A 149 1.88 -5.33 9.85
N TRP A 150 1.12 -5.30 8.76
CA TRP A 150 1.53 -5.84 7.45
C TRP A 150 2.75 -5.11 6.87
N HIS A 151 2.90 -3.83 7.17
CA HIS A 151 3.95 -2.99 6.62
C HIS A 151 5.25 -3.02 7.41
N VAL A 152 5.34 -3.68 8.56
CA VAL A 152 6.54 -3.65 9.41
C VAL A 152 7.79 -4.12 8.65
N VAL A 153 7.72 -5.28 7.99
CA VAL A 153 8.86 -5.82 7.23
C VAL A 153 9.12 -5.01 5.96
N ILE A 154 8.05 -4.59 5.27
CA ILE A 154 8.12 -3.78 4.05
C ILE A 154 8.84 -2.45 4.33
N VAL A 155 8.45 -1.75 5.39
CA VAL A 155 9.06 -0.49 5.83
C VAL A 155 10.52 -0.69 6.18
N SER A 156 10.86 -1.76 6.93
CA SER A 156 12.25 -2.07 7.29
C SER A 156 13.13 -2.23 6.06
N ARG A 157 12.70 -3.07 5.11
CA ARG A 157 13.44 -3.30 3.86
C ARG A 157 13.52 -2.05 2.98
N THR A 158 12.45 -1.26 2.95
CA THR A 158 12.43 0.00 2.18
C THR A 158 13.46 0.97 2.74
N ILE A 159 13.55 1.12 4.08
CA ILE A 159 14.54 2.01 4.72
C ILE A 159 15.96 1.55 4.41
N GLU A 160 16.24 0.24 4.45
CA GLU A 160 17.57 -0.34 4.14
C GLU A 160 18.03 -0.05 2.71
N GLN A 161 17.10 0.10 1.77
CA GLN A 161 17.38 0.38 0.35
C GLN A 161 17.46 1.88 0.03
N THR A 162 17.43 2.74 1.04
CA THR A 162 17.61 4.20 0.88
C THR A 162 18.93 4.66 1.48
N ASN A 163 19.33 5.90 1.16
CA ASN A 163 20.44 6.57 1.85
C ASN A 163 20.09 7.07 3.26
N LEU A 164 18.84 6.96 3.74
CA LEU A 164 18.44 7.49 5.06
C LEU A 164 19.26 6.96 6.25
N PRO A 165 19.63 5.67 6.32
CA PRO A 165 20.45 5.14 7.42
C PRO A 165 21.86 5.76 7.53
N SER A 166 22.34 6.44 6.49
CA SER A 166 23.63 7.14 6.52
C SER A 166 23.57 8.50 7.26
N GLY A 167 22.36 8.99 7.55
CA GLY A 167 22.12 10.24 8.28
C GLY A 167 22.34 10.11 9.80
N PRO A 168 22.20 11.22 10.55
CA PRO A 168 22.40 11.24 11.99
C PRO A 168 21.19 10.72 12.79
N VAL A 169 20.07 10.42 12.13
CA VAL A 169 18.84 9.94 12.79
C VAL A 169 18.94 8.43 13.05
N PRO A 170 18.73 7.96 14.29
CA PRO A 170 18.78 6.53 14.59
C PRO A 170 17.73 5.73 13.80
N VAL A 171 18.12 4.55 13.32
CA VAL A 171 17.25 3.65 12.52
C VAL A 171 15.89 3.36 13.18
N PRO A 172 15.77 3.11 14.50
CA PRO A 172 14.45 2.92 15.12
C PRO A 172 13.52 4.13 14.99
N VAL A 173 14.08 5.35 14.99
CA VAL A 173 13.31 6.59 14.80
C VAL A 173 12.82 6.69 13.36
N LEU A 174 13.63 6.29 12.38
CA LEU A 174 13.20 6.21 10.97
C LEU A 174 12.01 5.26 10.80
N HIS A 175 12.02 4.10 11.46
CA HIS A 175 10.91 3.16 11.42
C HIS A 175 9.63 3.73 12.00
N LEU A 176 9.71 4.41 13.16
CA LEU A 176 8.56 5.08 13.76
C LEU A 176 8.03 6.22 12.87
N ALA A 177 8.94 7.00 12.29
CA ALA A 177 8.59 8.08 11.37
C ALA A 177 7.92 7.55 10.08
N ALA A 178 8.37 6.41 9.56
CA ALA A 178 7.78 5.76 8.39
C ALA A 178 6.45 5.03 8.70
N ALA A 179 6.25 4.55 9.93
CA ALA A 179 4.99 3.93 10.34
C ALA A 179 3.83 4.93 10.42
N ALA A 180 4.11 6.20 10.74
CA ALA A 180 3.09 7.25 10.84
C ALA A 180 2.31 7.50 9.53
N PRO A 181 2.95 7.75 8.37
CA PRO A 181 2.23 7.90 7.10
C PRO A 181 1.51 6.62 6.67
N VAL A 182 2.05 5.43 6.98
CA VAL A 182 1.34 4.15 6.74
C VAL A 182 0.05 4.07 7.56
N ALA A 183 0.09 4.44 8.83
CA ALA A 183 -1.11 4.48 9.67
C ALA A 183 -2.13 5.52 9.18
N ALA A 184 -1.66 6.70 8.76
CA ALA A 184 -2.50 7.74 8.18
C ALA A 184 -3.17 7.30 6.87
N ALA A 185 -2.41 6.70 5.95
CA ALA A 185 -2.93 6.11 4.72
C ALA A 185 -3.93 4.99 5.02
N GLY A 186 -3.57 4.12 5.99
CA GLY A 186 -4.42 3.12 6.62
C GLY A 186 -5.83 3.62 6.90
N LEU A 187 -5.91 4.69 7.68
CA LEU A 187 -7.13 5.36 8.09
C LEU A 187 -7.85 6.07 6.93
N ILE A 188 -7.12 6.84 6.13
CA ILE A 188 -7.71 7.61 5.01
C ILE A 188 -8.39 6.66 4.01
N PHE A 189 -7.72 5.59 3.58
CA PHE A 189 -8.31 4.59 2.69
C PHE A 189 -9.56 3.95 3.31
N SER A 190 -9.52 3.63 4.61
CA SER A 190 -10.66 3.04 5.32
C SER A 190 -11.85 3.99 5.42
N LEU A 191 -11.60 5.29 5.62
CA LEU A 191 -12.62 6.34 5.64
C LEU A 191 -13.21 6.58 4.25
N ILE A 192 -12.39 6.57 3.19
CA ILE A 192 -12.88 6.65 1.81
C ILE A 192 -13.77 5.44 1.52
N ARG A 193 -13.33 4.21 1.83
CA ARG A 193 -14.15 2.99 1.68
C ARG A 193 -15.48 3.10 2.41
N TYR A 194 -15.47 3.59 3.64
CA TYR A 194 -16.67 3.72 4.47
C TYR A 194 -17.62 4.79 3.93
N ARG A 195 -17.08 5.89 3.39
CA ARG A 195 -17.87 7.00 2.85
C ARG A 195 -18.47 6.69 1.48
N THR A 196 -17.73 6.02 0.61
CA THR A 196 -18.15 5.79 -0.80
C THR A 196 -18.84 4.45 -1.01
N ASP A 197 -18.71 3.52 -0.06
CA ASP A 197 -19.12 2.13 -0.20
C ASP A 197 -18.51 1.40 -1.43
N SER A 198 -17.32 1.84 -1.86
CA SER A 198 -16.64 1.32 -3.04
C SER A 198 -15.13 1.22 -2.81
N LEU A 199 -14.50 0.20 -3.39
CA LEU A 199 -13.05 0.05 -3.39
C LEU A 199 -12.35 0.93 -4.42
N VAL A 200 -13.06 1.52 -5.39
CA VAL A 200 -12.46 2.39 -6.42
C VAL A 200 -11.66 3.53 -5.78
N GLY A 201 -12.21 4.19 -4.76
CA GLY A 201 -11.52 5.30 -4.08
C GLY A 201 -10.25 4.89 -3.34
N PRO A 202 -10.30 3.90 -2.43
CA PRO A 202 -9.11 3.37 -1.75
C PRO A 202 -8.04 2.87 -2.73
N ILE A 203 -8.42 2.10 -3.77
CA ILE A 203 -7.49 1.58 -4.77
C ILE A 203 -6.77 2.72 -5.49
N LEU A 204 -7.52 3.73 -5.93
CA LEU A 204 -6.93 4.87 -6.63
C LEU A 204 -6.08 5.73 -5.71
N ALA A 205 -6.48 5.94 -4.45
CA ALA A 205 -5.66 6.68 -3.49
C ALA A 205 -4.32 5.96 -3.25
N HIS A 206 -4.37 4.66 -2.99
CA HIS A 206 -3.20 3.83 -2.75
C HIS A 206 -2.28 3.81 -3.99
N TRP A 207 -2.83 3.49 -5.16
CA TRP A 207 -2.08 3.49 -6.41
C TRP A 207 -1.45 4.86 -6.71
N THR A 208 -2.18 5.96 -6.48
CA THR A 208 -1.68 7.32 -6.70
C THR A 208 -0.51 7.65 -5.78
N VAL A 209 -0.61 7.34 -4.48
CA VAL A 209 0.50 7.55 -3.52
C VAL A 209 1.74 6.78 -3.97
N ASN A 210 1.58 5.48 -4.24
CA ASN A 210 2.71 4.63 -4.62
C ASN A 210 3.33 5.09 -5.93
N THR A 211 2.51 5.49 -6.91
CA THR A 211 2.99 5.97 -8.21
C THR A 211 3.77 7.27 -8.07
N LEU A 212 3.27 8.25 -7.31
CA LEU A 212 3.96 9.53 -7.12
C LEU A 212 5.26 9.38 -6.33
N ILE A 213 5.28 8.50 -5.33
CA ILE A 213 6.50 8.12 -4.61
C ILE A 213 7.48 7.42 -5.55
N PHE A 214 7.03 6.45 -6.34
CA PHE A 214 7.88 5.78 -7.35
C PHE A 214 8.50 6.80 -8.31
N LEU A 215 7.70 7.73 -8.85
CA LEU A 215 8.15 8.75 -9.77
C LEU A 215 9.14 9.75 -9.14
N SER A 216 9.13 9.93 -7.82
CA SER A 216 10.12 10.77 -7.13
C SER A 216 11.52 10.20 -7.19
N PHE A 217 11.64 8.86 -7.23
CA PHE A 217 12.91 8.17 -7.31
C PHE A 217 13.32 7.90 -8.76
N TRP A 218 12.38 7.46 -9.61
CA TRP A 218 12.66 7.16 -11.01
C TRP A 218 12.89 8.40 -11.89
N GLY A 219 12.22 9.52 -11.59
CA GLY A 219 12.42 10.77 -12.33
C GLY A 219 13.73 11.51 -12.00
N GLY A 220 14.43 11.10 -10.93
CA GLY A 220 15.70 11.66 -10.49
C GLY A 220 16.94 10.82 -10.86
N SER A 221 16.75 9.66 -11.52
CA SER A 221 17.82 8.75 -11.97
C SER A 221 18.29 9.03 -13.39
#